data_AF-A0A6B3M775-F1
#
_entry.id   AF-A0A6B3M775-F1
#
_cell.length_a   1.000
_cell.length_b   1.000
_cell.length_c   1.000
_cell.angle_alpha   90.00
_cell.angle_beta   90.00
_cell.angle_gamma   90.00
#
_symmetry.space_group_name_H-M   'P 1'
#
loop_
_entity.id
_entity.type
_entity.pdbx_description
1 polymer ?
#
loop_
_entity_poly.entity_id
_entity_poly.type
_entity_poly.pdbx_seq_one_letter_code
_entity_poly.pdbx_strand_id
1 'polypeptide(L)'
;MEQPKKLYLKPLAPYEDHLLSALAFFRTKRQTTTQARHCLSMYLRQSEQRIMSEVGFYAQMVGKDKYEFLELIYSNPDQAENLIEQATGVGVENTFDEK
;
A
#
# COMPACT_ATOMS: atom_id res chain seq x y z
N MET A 1 -3.51 18.97 -1.78
CA MET A 1 -3.76 17.55 -1.42
C MET A 1 -4.43 16.91 -2.61
N GLU A 2 -3.73 16.02 -3.29
CA GLU A 2 -4.34 15.19 -4.32
C GLU A 2 -5.47 14.35 -3.72
N GLN A 3 -6.55 14.15 -4.48
CA GLN A 3 -7.66 13.34 -4.01
C GLN A 3 -7.29 11.86 -4.03
N PRO A 4 -7.74 11.05 -3.04
CA PRO A 4 -7.52 9.61 -3.06
C PRO A 4 -8.04 8.99 -4.36
N LYS A 5 -7.17 8.25 -5.07
CA LYS A 5 -7.55 7.55 -6.30
C LYS A 5 -8.55 6.44 -5.99
N LYS A 6 -9.53 6.22 -6.89
CA LYS A 6 -10.47 5.09 -6.76
C LYS A 6 -9.70 3.79 -6.95
N LEU A 7 -9.86 2.87 -6.01
CA LEU A 7 -9.28 1.53 -6.09
C LEU A 7 -10.30 0.57 -6.71
N TYR A 8 -9.87 -0.13 -7.77
CA TYR A 8 -10.62 -1.22 -8.37
C TYR A 8 -9.93 -2.52 -7.98
N LEU A 9 -10.56 -3.30 -7.11
CA LEU A 9 -10.03 -4.57 -6.66
C LEU A 9 -10.53 -5.69 -7.57
N LYS A 10 -9.63 -6.61 -7.94
CA LYS A 10 -10.04 -7.91 -8.49
C LYS A 10 -10.89 -8.64 -7.44
N PRO A 11 -11.75 -9.59 -7.87
CA PRO A 11 -12.51 -10.42 -6.94
C PRO A 11 -11.60 -11.08 -5.90
N LEU A 12 -12.07 -11.15 -4.66
CA LEU A 12 -11.38 -11.88 -3.60
C LEU A 12 -11.46 -13.38 -3.86
N ALA A 13 -10.54 -14.14 -3.26
CA ALA A 13 -10.67 -15.58 -3.21
C ALA A 13 -11.95 -15.98 -2.45
N PRO A 14 -12.56 -17.14 -2.78
CA PRO A 14 -13.91 -17.45 -2.29
C PRO A 14 -14.07 -17.45 -0.78
N TYR A 15 -13.04 -17.87 -0.04
CA TYR A 15 -13.10 -17.92 1.41
C TYR A 15 -13.14 -16.51 2.03
N GLU A 16 -12.25 -15.64 1.58
CA GLU A 16 -12.15 -14.25 1.99
C GLU A 16 -13.41 -13.46 1.64
N ASP A 17 -14.03 -13.73 0.50
CA ASP A 17 -15.29 -13.11 0.10
C ASP A 17 -16.46 -13.47 1.04
N HIS A 18 -16.54 -14.75 1.45
CA HIS A 18 -17.52 -15.18 2.45
C HIS A 18 -17.27 -14.52 3.81
N LEU A 19 -16.00 -14.45 4.25
CA LEU A 19 -15.66 -13.79 5.51
C LEU A 19 -15.99 -12.30 5.49
N LEU A 20 -15.69 -11.60 4.39
CA LEU A 20 -16.04 -10.20 4.20
C LEU A 20 -17.56 -9.99 4.26
N SER A 21 -18.32 -10.86 3.59
CA SER A 21 -19.78 -10.83 3.61
C SER A 21 -20.35 -11.04 5.01
N ALA A 22 -19.83 -12.02 5.76
CA ALA A 22 -20.23 -12.24 7.15
C ALA A 22 -19.91 -11.03 8.03
N LEU A 23 -18.71 -10.45 7.88
CA LEU A 23 -18.30 -9.29 8.65
C LEU A 23 -19.16 -8.06 8.36
N ALA A 24 -19.48 -7.82 7.08
CA ALA A 24 -20.35 -6.72 6.65
C ALA A 24 -21.78 -6.88 7.21
N PHE A 25 -22.28 -8.11 7.26
CA PHE A 25 -23.58 -8.42 7.87
C PHE A 25 -23.65 -7.97 9.33
N PHE A 26 -22.61 -8.26 10.13
CA PHE A 26 -22.58 -7.91 11.55
C PHE A 26 -22.22 -6.44 11.85
N ARG A 27 -21.50 -5.74 10.95
CA ARG A 27 -20.84 -4.46 11.29
C ARG A 27 -21.28 -3.24 10.48
N THR A 28 -21.77 -3.39 9.25
CA THR A 28 -21.96 -2.24 8.32
C THR A 28 -23.29 -2.23 7.58
N LYS A 29 -24.38 -2.69 8.24
CA LYS A 29 -25.70 -2.79 7.60
C LYS A 29 -25.64 -3.51 6.24
N ARG A 30 -24.80 -4.55 6.13
CA ARG A 30 -24.62 -5.39 4.92
C ARG A 30 -23.93 -4.69 3.73
N GLN A 31 -23.27 -3.54 3.93
CA GLN A 31 -22.46 -2.92 2.87
C GLN A 31 -21.05 -3.51 2.85
N THR A 32 -20.80 -4.43 1.93
CA THR A 32 -19.51 -5.12 1.75
C THR A 32 -18.38 -4.17 1.36
N THR A 33 -18.63 -3.21 0.45
CA THR A 33 -17.64 -2.23 0.01
C THR A 33 -17.18 -1.31 1.14
N THR A 34 -18.11 -0.85 1.98
CA THR A 34 -17.81 -0.06 3.18
C THR A 34 -16.98 -0.87 4.17
N GLN A 35 -17.32 -2.14 4.39
CA GLN A 35 -16.54 -3.02 5.28
C GLN A 35 -15.15 -3.30 4.71
N ALA A 36 -15.03 -3.57 3.41
CA ALA A 36 -13.74 -3.79 2.75
C ALA A 36 -12.81 -2.58 2.93
N ARG A 37 -13.34 -1.36 2.74
CA ARG A 37 -12.60 -0.12 2.99
C ARG A 37 -12.13 -0.01 4.44
N HIS A 38 -12.98 -0.38 5.42
CA HIS A 38 -12.60 -0.39 6.83
C HIS A 38 -11.52 -1.42 7.13
N CYS A 39 -11.63 -2.64 6.60
CA CYS A 39 -10.61 -3.68 6.73
C CYS A 39 -9.26 -3.23 6.17
N LEU A 40 -9.24 -2.67 4.96
CA LEU A 40 -8.02 -2.14 4.35
C LEU A 40 -7.43 -0.99 5.17
N SER A 41 -8.25 -0.04 5.61
CA SER A 41 -7.80 1.09 6.43
C SER A 41 -7.22 0.63 7.76
N MET A 42 -7.82 -0.38 8.39
CA MET A 42 -7.35 -0.95 9.65
C MET A 42 -6.01 -1.66 9.45
N TYR A 43 -5.90 -2.50 8.41
CA TYR A 43 -4.66 -3.20 8.09
C TYR A 43 -3.51 -2.21 7.84
N LEU A 44 -3.73 -1.19 7.00
CA LEU A 44 -2.71 -0.18 6.71
C LEU A 44 -2.24 0.56 7.96
N ARG A 45 -3.14 0.88 8.90
CA ARG A 45 -2.76 1.50 10.19
C ARG A 45 -1.98 0.56 11.09
N GLN A 46 -2.36 -0.72 11.14
CA GLN A 46 -1.65 -1.73 11.92
C GLN A 46 -0.26 -2.01 11.35
N SER A 47 -0.11 -1.92 10.04
CA SER A 47 1.17 -2.12 9.34
C SER A 47 1.98 -0.84 9.15
N GLU A 48 1.51 0.32 9.62
CA GLU A 48 2.12 1.63 9.35
C GLU A 48 3.60 1.67 9.71
N GLN A 49 3.97 1.18 10.90
CA GLN A 49 5.35 1.20 11.36
C GLN A 49 6.27 0.45 10.41
N ARG A 50 5.83 -0.73 9.93
CA ARG A 50 6.61 -1.54 8.98
C ARG A 50 6.75 -0.81 7.65
N ILE A 51 5.63 -0.34 7.09
CA ILE A 51 5.59 0.38 5.81
C ILE A 51 6.53 1.60 5.87
N MET A 52 6.42 2.43 6.92
CA MET A 52 7.25 3.62 7.06
C MET A 52 8.72 3.32 7.38
N SER A 53 9.03 2.14 7.91
CA SER A 53 10.42 1.69 8.08
C SER A 53 11.07 1.39 6.72
N GLU A 54 10.36 0.70 5.84
CA GLU A 54 10.82 0.44 4.45
C GLU A 54 10.94 1.74 3.65
N VAL A 55 9.93 2.62 3.73
CA VAL A 55 10.00 3.96 3.12
C VAL A 55 11.20 4.75 3.66
N GLY A 56 11.42 4.73 4.98
CA GLY A 56 12.54 5.43 5.60
C GLY A 56 13.91 4.92 5.16
N PHE A 57 14.04 3.60 5.00
CA PHE A 57 15.27 2.97 4.51
C PHE A 57 15.64 3.47 3.10
N TYR A 58 14.71 3.39 2.14
CA TYR A 58 14.97 3.86 0.78
C TYR A 58 15.10 5.38 0.70
N ALA A 59 14.33 6.13 1.49
CA ALA A 59 14.46 7.58 1.58
C ALA A 59 15.89 8.00 1.96
N GLN A 60 16.50 7.32 2.93
CA GLN A 60 17.91 7.58 3.30
C GLN A 60 18.88 7.31 2.14
N MET A 61 18.68 6.23 1.38
CA MET A 61 19.53 5.88 0.24
C MET A 61 19.47 6.93 -0.88
N VAL A 62 18.30 7.51 -1.12
CA VAL A 62 18.10 8.53 -2.16
C VAL A 62 18.24 9.97 -1.63
N GLY A 63 18.66 10.14 -0.37
CA GLY A 63 18.91 11.45 0.24
C GLY A 63 17.65 12.30 0.48
N LYS A 64 16.50 11.68 0.78
CA LYS A 64 15.20 12.34 1.02
C LYS A 64 14.69 12.13 2.44
N ASP A 65 13.80 13.02 2.90
CA ASP A 65 12.99 12.73 4.09
C ASP A 65 11.97 11.63 3.79
N LYS A 66 11.62 10.82 4.78
CA LYS A 66 10.69 9.69 4.62
C LYS A 66 9.29 10.10 4.19
N TYR A 67 8.79 11.26 4.62
CA TYR A 67 7.46 11.73 4.21
C TYR A 67 7.49 12.37 2.83
N GLU A 68 8.59 13.04 2.47
CA GLU A 68 8.82 13.50 1.10
C GLU A 68 8.87 12.32 0.14
N PHE A 69 9.57 11.25 0.51
CA PHE A 69 9.66 10.05 -0.31
C PHE A 69 8.33 9.30 -0.39
N LEU A 70 7.57 9.23 0.70
CA LEU A 70 6.20 8.69 0.70
C LEU A 70 5.30 9.42 -0.31
N GLU A 71 5.35 10.75 -0.31
CA GLU A 71 4.57 11.57 -1.26
C GLU A 71 5.05 11.36 -2.70
N LEU A 72 6.35 11.18 -2.91
CA LEU A 72 6.88 10.85 -4.23
C LEU A 72 6.35 9.50 -4.73
N ILE A 73 6.33 8.46 -3.88
CA ILE A 73 5.75 7.15 -4.22
C ILE A 73 4.27 7.30 -4.62
N TYR A 74 3.51 8.12 -3.89
CA TYR A 74 2.09 8.33 -4.16
C TYR A 74 1.82 9.08 -5.48
N SER A 75 2.62 10.11 -5.76
CA SER A 75 2.43 11.00 -6.91
C SER A 75 3.09 10.47 -8.19
N ASN A 76 4.28 9.90 -8.09
CA ASN A 76 5.07 9.40 -9.21
C ASN A 76 5.93 8.16 -8.82
N PRO A 77 5.32 6.96 -8.77
CA PRO A 77 6.01 5.74 -8.37
C PRO A 77 7.16 5.37 -9.30
N ASP A 78 7.02 5.58 -10.62
CA ASP A 78 8.09 5.30 -11.58
C ASP A 78 9.34 6.15 -11.30
N GLN A 79 9.16 7.40 -10.90
CA GLN A 79 10.29 8.25 -10.49
C GLN A 79 10.92 7.78 -9.18
N ALA A 80 10.13 7.32 -8.21
CA ALA A 80 10.65 6.76 -6.97
C ALA A 80 11.52 5.52 -7.24
N GLU A 81 11.06 4.63 -8.12
CA GLU A 81 11.78 3.42 -8.54
C GLU A 81 13.12 3.76 -9.21
N ASN A 82 13.11 4.69 -10.16
CA ASN A 82 14.33 5.17 -10.83
C ASN A 82 15.37 5.73 -9.85
N LEU A 83 14.94 6.47 -8.81
CA LEU A 83 15.84 7.00 -7.79
C LEU A 83 16.45 5.88 -6.95
N ILE A 84 15.66 4.87 -6.60
CA ILE A 84 16.16 3.70 -5.86
C ILE A 84 17.21 2.98 -6.71
N GLU A 85 16.88 2.64 -7.96
CA GLU A 85 17.80 1.94 -8.86
C GLU A 85 19.12 2.71 -9.06
N GLN A 86 19.07 4.05 -9.18
CA GLN A 86 20.27 4.88 -9.26
C GLN A 86 21.13 4.84 -7.98
N ALA A 87 20.49 4.73 -6.81
CA ALA A 87 21.18 4.73 -5.52
C ALA A 87 21.74 3.36 -5.13
N THR A 88 21.06 2.27 -5.50
CA THR A 88 21.39 0.90 -5.07
C THR A 88 21.99 0.04 -6.19
N GLY A 89 21.82 0.44 -7.44
CA GLY A 89 22.11 -0.40 -8.62
C GLY A 89 21.08 -1.51 -8.87
N VAL A 90 20.03 -1.62 -8.05
CA VAL A 90 18.95 -2.62 -8.15
C VAL A 90 17.62 -1.99 -7.73
N GLY A 91 16.63 -1.95 -8.63
CA GLY A 91 15.28 -1.48 -8.32
C GLY A 91 14.55 -2.30 -7.23
N VAL A 92 13.50 -1.74 -6.64
CA VAL A 92 12.62 -2.44 -5.70
C VAL A 92 11.93 -3.61 -6.38
N GLU A 93 11.53 -3.46 -7.66
CA GLU A 93 10.87 -4.53 -8.43
C GLU A 93 11.75 -5.79 -8.49
N ASN A 94 13.06 -5.61 -8.67
CA ASN A 94 14.04 -6.70 -8.72
C ASN A 94 14.40 -7.27 -7.32
N THR A 95 13.96 -6.61 -6.25
CA THR A 95 14.21 -7.06 -4.86
C THR A 95 13.14 -8.05 -4.39
N PHE A 96 11.94 -8.01 -4.98
CA PHE A 96 10.80 -8.86 -4.60
C PHE A 96 10.38 -9.87 -5.67
N ASP A 97 11.03 -9.90 -6.84
CA ASP A 97 10.96 -11.03 -7.76
C ASP A 97 11.61 -12.27 -7.13
N GLU A 98 10.82 -12.98 -6.31
CA GLU A 98 11.10 -14.36 -5.94
C GLU A 98 11.14 -15.23 -7.21
N LYS A 99 12.23 -15.98 -7.37
CA LYS A 99 12.35 -17.10 -8.32
C LYS A 99 11.30 -18.17 -8.10
#